data_AF-A0AAX2DFK6-F1
#
_entry.id   AF-A0AAX2DFK6-F1
#
_cell.length_a   1.000
_cell.length_b   1.000
_cell.length_c   1.000
_cell.angle_alpha   90.00
_cell.angle_beta   90.00
_cell.angle_gamma   90.00
#
_symmetry.space_group_name_H-M   'P 1'
#
loop_
_entity.id
_entity.type
_entity.pdbx_description
1 polymer ?
#
loop_
_entity_poly.entity_id
_entity_poly.type
_entity_poly.pdbx_seq_one_letter_code
_entity_poly.pdbx_strand_id
1 'polypeptide(L)'
;MNWALGQGFAGAIPTWEVGNGTWGVIGFLPHPGLQVMQIPLADLAGYDLTNPQSCGQGVMRWAQAEENGSNQLAIPMYTGDGETFNALVFTPSYPTLSFYDAPNTQLYFSLEQPAKLVNLLDPAVWANAAMRVANNLGFAAGWPTWEYTTSRGLIGIPVYDLGAVPDASL
;
A
#
# COMPACT_ATOMS: atom_id res chain seq x y z
N MET A 1 3.16 -12.85 -3.72
CA MET A 1 2.26 -13.05 -2.56
C MET A 1 2.20 -14.47 -2.03
N ASN A 2 2.24 -15.52 -2.88
CA ASN A 2 2.37 -16.92 -2.39
C ASN A 2 3.60 -17.14 -1.50
N TRP A 3 4.69 -16.42 -1.76
CA TRP A 3 5.86 -16.38 -0.88
C TRP A 3 5.50 -15.94 0.54
N ALA A 4 4.73 -14.86 0.70
CA ALA A 4 4.38 -14.29 2.01
C ALA A 4 3.52 -15.26 2.84
N LEU A 5 2.53 -15.90 2.21
CA LEU A 5 1.75 -16.98 2.83
C LEU A 5 2.67 -18.13 3.29
N GLY A 6 3.63 -18.53 2.45
CA GLY A 6 4.63 -19.55 2.79
C GLY A 6 5.61 -19.13 3.91
N GLN A 7 5.72 -17.84 4.21
CA GLN A 7 6.49 -17.31 5.35
C GLN A 7 5.62 -17.08 6.60
N GLY A 8 4.33 -17.44 6.59
CA GLY A 8 3.42 -17.27 7.73
C GLY A 8 2.73 -15.91 7.82
N PHE A 9 2.85 -15.05 6.80
CA PHE A 9 2.12 -13.79 6.71
C PHE A 9 0.74 -14.00 6.06
N ALA A 10 -0.27 -13.21 6.40
CA ALA A 10 -1.56 -13.19 5.71
C ALA A 10 -1.50 -12.50 4.35
N GLY A 11 -0.48 -11.67 4.12
CA GLY A 11 -0.25 -10.99 2.87
C GLY A 11 1.05 -10.20 2.90
N ALA A 12 1.46 -9.69 1.75
CA ALA A 12 2.57 -8.74 1.69
C ALA A 12 2.34 -7.71 0.60
N ILE A 13 2.74 -6.48 0.87
CA ILE A 13 2.76 -5.40 -0.11
C ILE A 13 4.22 -5.12 -0.52
N PRO A 14 4.51 -5.04 -1.83
CA PRO A 14 5.79 -4.52 -2.30
C PRO A 14 5.89 -3.02 -2.01
N THR A 15 7.00 -2.57 -1.44
CA THR A 15 7.19 -1.17 -1.05
C THR A 15 8.09 -0.40 -2.00
N TRP A 16 9.27 -0.91 -2.31
CA TRP A 16 10.21 -0.33 -3.29
C TRP A 16 11.20 -1.37 -3.79
N GLU A 17 11.76 -1.14 -4.98
CA GLU A 17 12.88 -1.94 -5.48
C GLU A 17 14.18 -1.50 -4.78
N VAL A 18 14.85 -2.42 -4.09
CA VAL A 18 16.14 -2.23 -3.40
C VAL A 18 17.34 -2.48 -4.33
N GLY A 19 17.08 -2.85 -5.59
CA GLY A 19 18.06 -3.08 -6.65
C GLY A 19 17.99 -4.49 -7.26
N ASN A 20 18.43 -4.63 -8.51
CA ASN A 20 18.48 -5.90 -9.26
C ASN A 20 17.17 -6.71 -9.22
N GLY A 21 16.00 -6.05 -9.27
CA GLY A 21 14.70 -6.71 -9.19
C GLY A 21 14.32 -7.23 -7.79
N THR A 22 15.05 -6.84 -6.75
CA THR A 22 14.74 -7.17 -5.35
C THR A 22 13.81 -6.11 -4.78
N TRP A 23 12.71 -6.53 -4.14
CA TRP A 23 11.72 -5.62 -3.58
C TRP A 23 11.70 -5.72 -2.06
N GLY A 24 11.74 -4.56 -1.39
CA GLY A 24 11.29 -4.45 -0.01
C GLY A 24 9.81 -4.81 0.04
N VAL A 25 9.42 -5.55 1.07
CA VAL A 25 8.03 -5.96 1.28
C VAL A 25 7.63 -5.71 2.73
N ILE A 26 6.43 -5.19 2.94
CA ILE A 26 5.80 -5.19 4.26
C ILE A 26 4.96 -6.46 4.34
N GLY A 27 5.39 -7.39 5.19
CA GLY A 27 4.63 -8.58 5.54
C GLY A 27 3.58 -8.25 6.60
N PHE A 28 2.37 -8.77 6.42
CA PHE A 28 1.28 -8.58 7.36
C PHE A 28 1.05 -9.88 8.12
N LEU A 29 1.13 -9.82 9.45
CA LEU A 29 0.80 -10.98 10.28
C LEU A 29 -0.69 -11.34 10.14
N PRO A 30 -1.06 -12.61 10.33
CA PRO A 30 -2.45 -13.02 10.36
C PRO A 30 -3.28 -12.19 11.34
N HIS A 31 -4.38 -11.62 10.85
CA HIS A 31 -5.27 -10.79 11.65
C HIS A 31 -6.73 -11.02 11.19
N PRO A 32 -7.73 -11.12 12.09
CA PRO A 32 -9.12 -11.37 11.71
C PRO A 32 -9.72 -10.32 10.76
N GLY A 33 -9.20 -9.08 10.80
CA GLY A 33 -9.56 -8.00 9.89
C GLY A 33 -8.76 -7.92 8.60
N LEU A 34 -7.92 -8.91 8.30
CA LEU A 34 -7.09 -8.96 7.10
C LEU A 34 -7.33 -10.25 6.35
N GLN A 35 -7.70 -10.16 5.07
CA GLN A 35 -8.01 -11.32 4.25
C GLN A 35 -7.64 -11.12 2.78
N VAL A 36 -7.30 -12.20 2.10
CA VAL A 36 -7.20 -12.21 0.63
C VAL A 36 -8.59 -12.51 0.08
N MET A 37 -9.10 -11.63 -0.78
CA MET A 37 -10.40 -11.79 -1.44
C MET A 37 -10.24 -11.87 -2.95
N GLN A 38 -11.09 -12.68 -3.58
CA GLN A 38 -11.24 -12.72 -5.02
C GLN A 38 -12.36 -11.76 -5.41
N ILE A 39 -12.01 -10.71 -6.16
CA ILE A 39 -12.94 -9.69 -6.66
C ILE A 39 -13.40 -10.11 -8.05
N PRO A 40 -14.70 -10.27 -8.32
CA PRO A 40 -15.20 -10.49 -9.67
C PRO A 40 -14.74 -9.37 -10.62
N LEU A 41 -14.23 -9.72 -11.81
CA LEU A 41 -13.77 -8.71 -12.77
C LEU A 41 -14.90 -7.78 -13.23
N ALA A 42 -16.14 -8.26 -13.22
CA ALA A 42 -17.32 -7.45 -13.51
C ALA A 42 -17.50 -6.28 -12.53
N ASP A 43 -17.09 -6.45 -11.27
CA ASP A 43 -17.19 -5.41 -10.24
C ASP A 43 -16.12 -4.32 -10.42
N LEU A 44 -15.08 -4.61 -11.22
CA LEU A 44 -14.02 -3.68 -11.60
C LEU A 44 -14.21 -3.13 -13.03
N ALA A 45 -15.38 -3.32 -13.62
CA ALA A 45 -15.67 -2.85 -14.98
C ALA A 45 -15.47 -1.33 -15.11
N GLY A 46 -14.82 -0.92 -16.20
CA GLY A 46 -14.48 0.48 -16.48
C GLY A 46 -13.10 0.93 -15.99
N TYR A 47 -12.37 0.08 -15.27
CA TYR A 47 -10.96 0.31 -14.93
C TYR A 47 -10.04 -0.51 -15.84
N ASP A 48 -8.90 0.07 -16.20
CA ASP A 48 -7.85 -0.63 -16.93
C ASP A 48 -6.99 -1.42 -15.93
N LEU A 49 -7.22 -2.73 -15.86
CA LEU A 49 -6.51 -3.64 -14.96
C LEU A 49 -5.05 -3.86 -15.35
N THR A 50 -4.65 -3.46 -16.55
CA THR A 50 -3.25 -3.51 -17.00
C THR A 50 -2.48 -2.26 -16.58
N ASN A 51 -3.18 -1.18 -16.26
CA ASN A 51 -2.60 0.05 -15.74
C ASN A 51 -2.61 0.01 -14.19
N PRO A 52 -1.44 0.04 -13.52
CA PRO A 52 -1.34 -0.01 -12.05
C PRO A 52 -2.18 1.04 -11.32
N GLN A 53 -2.27 2.26 -11.87
CA GLN A 53 -3.00 3.37 -11.25
C GLN A 53 -4.51 3.15 -11.38
N SER A 54 -4.98 2.81 -12.57
CA SER A 54 -6.40 2.55 -12.82
C SER A 54 -6.89 1.31 -12.07
N CYS A 55 -6.10 0.24 -12.05
CA CYS A 55 -6.36 -0.96 -11.27
C CYS A 55 -6.48 -0.66 -9.76
N GLY A 56 -5.53 0.09 -9.20
CA GLY A 56 -5.57 0.48 -7.79
C GLY A 56 -6.83 1.29 -7.44
N GLN A 57 -7.26 2.20 -8.31
CA GLN A 57 -8.50 2.95 -8.12
C GLN A 57 -9.73 2.04 -8.12
N GLY A 58 -9.82 1.12 -9.09
CA GLY A 58 -10.94 0.17 -9.16
C GLY A 58 -11.07 -0.68 -7.90
N VAL A 59 -9.95 -1.26 -7.45
CA VAL A 59 -9.92 -2.11 -6.24
C VAL A 59 -10.27 -1.33 -4.97
N MET A 60 -9.80 -0.09 -4.81
CA MET A 60 -10.17 0.72 -3.65
C MET A 60 -11.65 1.13 -3.66
N ARG A 61 -12.20 1.50 -4.82
CA ARG A 61 -13.62 1.84 -4.95
C ARG A 61 -14.51 0.65 -4.61
N TRP A 62 -14.15 -0.52 -5.13
CA TRP A 62 -14.81 -1.77 -4.78
C TRP A 62 -14.77 -2.01 -3.27
N ALA A 63 -13.61 -1.83 -2.63
CA ALA A 63 -13.47 -2.05 -1.18
C ALA A 63 -14.40 -1.18 -0.34
N GLN A 64 -14.54 0.10 -0.72
CA GLN A 64 -15.32 1.10 0.03
C GLN A 64 -16.83 1.10 -0.32
N ALA A 65 -17.24 0.39 -1.36
CA ALA A 65 -18.65 0.27 -1.72
C ALA A 65 -19.47 -0.33 -0.56
N GLU A 66 -20.65 0.23 -0.30
CA GLU A 66 -21.51 -0.15 0.83
C GLU A 66 -21.91 -1.64 0.78
N GLU A 67 -22.14 -2.18 -0.42
CA GLU A 67 -22.50 -3.59 -0.64
C GLU A 67 -21.41 -4.59 -0.20
N ASN A 68 -20.16 -4.13 -0.11
CA ASN A 68 -19.01 -4.93 0.33
C ASN A 68 -18.69 -4.73 1.82
N GLY A 69 -19.61 -4.11 2.58
CA GLY A 69 -19.45 -3.84 4.00
C GLY A 69 -18.53 -2.66 4.32
N SER A 70 -18.24 -1.79 3.33
CA SER A 70 -17.37 -0.60 3.46
C SER A 70 -16.02 -0.91 4.13
N ASN A 71 -15.25 -1.80 3.50
CA ASN A 71 -13.89 -2.10 3.93
C ASN A 71 -13.03 -0.83 3.96
N GLN A 72 -12.05 -0.81 4.87
CA GLN A 72 -11.17 0.35 5.04
C GLN A 72 -10.27 0.55 3.81
N LEU A 73 -9.79 -0.54 3.22
CA LEU A 73 -8.88 -0.54 2.07
C LEU A 73 -8.87 -1.92 1.39
N ALA A 74 -8.60 -1.97 0.09
CA ALA A 74 -8.12 -3.16 -0.59
C ALA A 74 -6.93 -2.85 -1.50
N ILE A 75 -6.11 -3.88 -1.75
CA ILE A 75 -4.82 -3.74 -2.40
C ILE A 75 -4.71 -4.78 -3.51
N PRO A 76 -4.47 -4.38 -4.76
CA PRO A 76 -4.35 -5.32 -5.86
C PRO A 76 -3.14 -6.25 -5.68
N MET A 77 -3.35 -7.55 -5.87
CA MET A 77 -2.29 -8.56 -5.80
C MET A 77 -1.62 -8.87 -7.15
N TYR A 78 -2.05 -8.21 -8.24
CA TYR A 78 -1.63 -8.42 -9.64
C TYR A 78 -1.64 -9.90 -10.07
N THR A 79 -2.57 -10.66 -9.53
CA THR A 79 -2.85 -12.04 -9.93
C THR A 79 -4.35 -12.16 -10.20
N GLY A 80 -4.70 -12.60 -11.40
CA GLY A 80 -6.07 -12.90 -11.80
C GLY A 80 -6.11 -14.13 -12.69
N ASP A 81 -7.24 -14.83 -12.69
CA ASP A 81 -7.47 -16.05 -13.47
C ASP A 81 -8.31 -15.82 -14.73
N GLY A 82 -8.63 -14.55 -15.03
CA GLY A 82 -9.48 -14.15 -16.14
C GLY A 82 -10.96 -14.02 -15.80
N GLU A 83 -11.37 -14.42 -14.58
CA GLU A 83 -12.73 -14.25 -14.05
C GLU A 83 -12.74 -13.40 -12.78
N THR A 84 -11.70 -13.56 -11.96
CA THR A 84 -11.51 -12.87 -10.69
C THR A 84 -10.14 -12.23 -10.58
N PHE A 85 -10.05 -11.23 -9.70
CA PHE A 85 -8.84 -10.49 -9.39
C PHE A 85 -8.59 -10.52 -7.89
N ASN A 86 -7.38 -10.92 -7.48
CA ASN A 86 -7.08 -11.04 -6.05
C ASN A 86 -6.69 -9.68 -5.44
N ALA A 87 -7.22 -9.42 -4.25
CA ALA A 87 -6.84 -8.27 -3.44
C ALA A 87 -6.63 -8.64 -1.97
N LEU A 88 -5.67 -7.97 -1.31
CA LEU A 88 -5.55 -7.98 0.14
C LEU A 88 -6.49 -6.92 0.73
N VAL A 89 -7.44 -7.32 1.57
CA VAL A 89 -8.55 -6.49 2.05
C VAL A 89 -8.44 -6.26 3.56
N PHE A 90 -8.60 -5.00 3.95
CA PHE A 90 -8.59 -4.51 5.32
C PHE A 90 -10.02 -4.19 5.72
N THR A 91 -10.61 -5.04 6.55
CA THR A 91 -12.01 -4.89 6.97
C THR A 91 -12.12 -3.86 8.11
N PRO A 92 -13.34 -3.44 8.48
CA PRO A 92 -13.55 -2.54 9.63
C PRO A 92 -13.01 -3.08 10.97
N SER A 93 -12.76 -4.39 11.10
CA SER A 93 -12.18 -4.98 12.31
C SER A 93 -10.65 -4.89 12.35
N TYR A 94 -9.99 -4.44 11.27
CA TYR A 94 -8.57 -4.11 11.29
C TYR A 94 -8.32 -2.79 12.05
N PRO A 95 -7.17 -2.59 12.72
CA PRO A 95 -6.84 -1.28 13.26
C PRO A 95 -7.00 -0.15 12.24
N THR A 96 -7.56 0.98 12.67
CA THR A 96 -7.95 2.07 11.78
C THR A 96 -6.79 2.51 10.89
N LEU A 97 -7.01 2.48 9.57
CA LEU A 97 -6.08 3.03 8.59
C LEU A 97 -6.34 4.53 8.43
N SER A 98 -5.29 5.33 8.47
CA SER A 98 -5.39 6.78 8.28
C SER A 98 -4.83 7.16 6.92
N PHE A 99 -5.62 7.86 6.10
CA PHE A 99 -5.16 8.41 4.84
C PHE A 99 -4.65 9.83 5.06
N TYR A 100 -3.48 10.11 4.52
CA TYR A 100 -2.82 11.41 4.59
C TYR A 100 -2.42 11.84 3.18
N ASP A 101 -2.97 12.96 2.71
CA ASP A 101 -2.48 13.61 1.49
C ASP A 101 -1.17 14.31 1.82
N ALA A 102 -0.05 13.75 1.35
CA ALA A 102 1.27 14.31 1.59
C ALA A 102 1.59 15.33 0.49
N PRO A 103 1.54 16.65 0.76
CA PRO A 103 1.84 17.63 -0.25
C PRO A 103 3.31 17.51 -0.68
N ASN A 104 3.59 17.84 -1.95
CA ASN A 104 4.95 17.79 -2.52
C ASN A 104 5.99 18.53 -1.66
N THR A 105 5.59 19.57 -0.93
CA THR A 105 6.45 20.31 -0.01
C THR A 105 6.92 19.45 1.17
N GLN A 106 6.03 18.71 1.83
CA GLN A 106 6.42 17.81 2.92
C GLN A 106 7.25 16.62 2.42
N LEU A 107 6.89 16.06 1.26
CA LEU A 107 7.68 15.00 0.63
C LEU A 107 9.10 15.51 0.30
N TYR A 108 9.22 16.73 -0.22
CA TYR A 108 10.52 17.36 -0.49
C TYR A 108 11.34 17.58 0.79
N PHE A 109 10.75 18.13 1.85
CA PHE A 109 11.44 18.34 3.12
C PHE A 109 11.88 17.04 3.79
N SER A 110 11.07 15.98 3.68
CA SER A 110 11.38 14.67 4.25
C SER A 110 12.68 14.07 3.70
N LEU A 111 13.10 14.48 2.49
CA LEU A 111 14.31 13.98 1.85
C LEU A 111 15.59 14.67 2.34
N GLU A 112 15.50 15.70 3.20
CA GLU A 112 16.62 16.36 3.89
C GLU A 112 17.82 16.73 2.98
N GLN A 113 17.61 17.19 1.74
CA GLN A 113 18.72 17.53 0.82
C GLN A 113 18.71 18.98 0.32
N PRO A 114 19.80 19.74 0.50
CA PRO A 114 19.97 21.06 -0.12
C PRO A 114 20.76 21.07 -1.44
N ALA A 115 21.03 19.93 -2.11
CA ALA A 115 22.01 19.90 -3.22
C ALA A 115 21.52 19.41 -4.60
N LYS A 116 20.36 18.75 -4.75
CA LYS A 116 19.90 18.22 -6.05
C LYS A 116 18.39 18.31 -6.21
N LEU A 117 17.95 18.63 -7.43
CA LEU A 117 16.55 18.50 -7.83
C LEU A 117 16.14 17.03 -7.73
N VAL A 118 15.07 16.78 -6.98
CA VAL A 118 14.52 15.45 -6.78
C VAL A 118 13.32 15.25 -7.71
N ASN A 119 13.31 14.16 -8.46
CA ASN A 119 12.15 13.77 -9.25
C ASN A 119 11.17 12.95 -8.40
N LEU A 120 10.12 13.60 -7.86
CA LEU A 120 9.04 12.91 -7.14
C LEU A 120 8.12 12.08 -8.06
N LEU A 121 8.38 11.99 -9.36
CA LEU A 121 7.76 11.02 -10.26
C LEU A 121 8.49 9.66 -10.24
N ASP A 122 9.71 9.61 -9.72
CA ASP A 122 10.43 8.36 -9.51
C ASP A 122 9.76 7.58 -8.36
N PRO A 123 9.29 6.34 -8.59
CA PRO A 123 8.59 5.55 -7.58
C PRO A 123 9.42 5.28 -6.32
N ALA A 124 10.73 5.06 -6.45
CA ALA A 124 11.61 4.75 -5.33
C ALA A 124 11.88 6.01 -4.49
N VAL A 125 12.03 7.16 -5.13
CA VAL A 125 12.17 8.45 -4.45
C VAL A 125 10.89 8.80 -3.71
N TRP A 126 9.73 8.64 -4.36
CA TRP A 126 8.44 8.92 -3.75
C TRP A 126 8.14 8.01 -2.57
N ALA A 127 8.41 6.71 -2.68
CA ALA A 127 8.21 5.76 -1.60
C ALA A 127 9.07 6.10 -0.36
N ASN A 128 10.35 6.42 -0.57
CA ASN A 128 11.24 6.84 0.51
C ASN A 128 10.75 8.14 1.19
N ALA A 129 10.31 9.13 0.42
CA ALA A 129 9.76 10.36 0.97
C ALA A 129 8.50 10.09 1.82
N ALA A 130 7.59 9.26 1.32
CA ALA A 130 6.35 8.90 2.00
C ALA A 130 6.60 8.16 3.33
N MET A 131 7.54 7.21 3.36
CA MET A 131 7.94 6.51 4.60
C MET A 131 8.46 7.48 5.66
N ARG A 132 9.27 8.47 5.25
CA ARG A 132 9.81 9.48 6.16
C ARG A 132 8.73 10.43 6.68
N VAL A 133 7.81 10.86 5.82
CA VAL A 133 6.63 11.63 6.23
C VAL A 133 5.80 10.83 7.24
N ALA A 134 5.58 9.54 7.01
CA ALA A 134 4.84 8.69 7.94
C ALA A 134 5.47 8.66 9.34
N ASN A 135 6.79 8.44 9.40
CA ASN A 135 7.53 8.46 10.65
C ASN A 135 7.45 9.83 11.34
N ASN A 136 7.57 10.93 10.59
CA ASN A 136 7.46 12.29 11.13
C ASN A 136 6.07 12.59 11.71
N LEU A 137 5.04 11.95 11.18
CA LEU A 137 3.65 12.06 11.67
C LEU A 137 3.34 11.08 12.82
N GLY A 138 4.31 10.29 13.26
CA GLY A 138 4.15 9.33 14.35
C GLY A 138 3.41 8.06 13.95
N PHE A 139 3.31 7.74 12.65
CA PHE A 139 2.80 6.46 12.22
C PHE A 139 3.87 5.38 12.36
N ALA A 140 3.45 4.18 12.78
CA ALA A 140 4.34 3.04 12.89
C ALA A 140 4.83 2.57 11.52
N ALA A 141 3.94 2.58 10.53
CA ALA A 141 4.27 2.31 9.15
C ALA A 141 3.47 3.25 8.23
N GLY A 142 4.09 3.60 7.11
CA GLY A 142 3.47 4.34 6.03
C GLY A 142 3.43 3.49 4.78
N TRP A 143 2.37 3.60 3.99
CA TRP A 143 2.38 3.06 2.65
C TRP A 143 2.01 4.13 1.64
N PRO A 144 2.93 4.48 0.73
CA PRO A 144 2.59 5.37 -0.36
C PRO A 144 1.50 4.77 -1.26
N THR A 145 0.36 5.44 -1.35
CA THR A 145 -0.82 5.02 -2.12
C THR A 145 -1.17 6.04 -3.20
N TRP A 146 -1.89 5.57 -4.22
CA TRP A 146 -2.55 6.43 -5.21
C TRP A 146 -4.02 6.54 -4.80
N GLU A 147 -4.38 7.51 -3.96
CA GLU A 147 -5.78 7.74 -3.60
C GLU A 147 -6.53 8.46 -4.74
N TYR A 148 -7.83 8.17 -4.90
CA TYR A 148 -8.57 8.54 -6.11
C TYR A 148 -8.91 10.03 -6.22
N THR A 149 -8.86 10.80 -5.12
CA THR A 149 -9.10 12.25 -5.15
C THR A 149 -7.81 13.06 -5.28
N THR A 150 -6.73 12.61 -4.64
CA THR A 150 -5.45 13.32 -4.53
C THR A 150 -4.40 12.83 -5.53
N SER A 151 -4.65 11.69 -6.19
CA SER A 151 -3.70 10.97 -7.05
C SER A 151 -2.40 10.55 -6.33
N ARG A 152 -2.14 10.95 -5.08
CA ARG A 152 -1.00 10.55 -4.26
C ARG A 152 -1.39 10.74 -2.81
N GLY A 153 -1.19 9.71 -1.99
CA GLY A 153 -1.44 9.75 -0.57
C GLY A 153 -0.51 8.81 0.18
N LEU A 154 -0.66 8.82 1.49
CA LEU A 154 0.04 7.96 2.42
C LEU A 154 -1.02 7.27 3.28
N ILE A 155 -0.97 5.96 3.38
CA ILE A 155 -1.74 5.21 4.37
C ILE A 155 -0.85 5.00 5.58
N GLY A 156 -1.19 5.64 6.69
CA GLY A 156 -0.56 5.47 7.99
C GLY A 156 -1.25 4.40 8.81
N ILE A 157 -0.45 3.58 9.50
CA ILE A 157 -0.93 2.63 10.50
C ILE A 157 -0.53 3.18 11.89
N PRO A 158 -1.48 3.67 12.71
CA PRO A 158 -1.16 4.41 13.92
C PRO A 158 -0.80 3.55 15.14
N VAL A 159 -1.08 2.23 15.15
CA VAL A 159 -1.06 1.43 16.41
C VAL A 159 -0.30 0.10 16.33
N TYR A 160 0.47 -0.18 15.26
CA TYR A 160 1.29 -1.39 15.27
C TYR A 160 2.62 -1.15 15.97
N ASP A 161 2.86 -1.87 17.07
CA ASP A 161 4.19 -2.13 17.57
C ASP A 161 4.90 -3.01 16.53
N LEU A 162 5.81 -2.43 15.75
CA LEU A 162 6.57 -3.15 14.72
C LEU A 162 7.57 -4.15 15.31
N GLY A 163 7.68 -4.23 16.65
CA GLY A 163 8.86 -4.80 17.26
C GLY A 163 10.12 -4.04 16.84
N ALA A 164 11.29 -4.52 17.24
CA ALA A 164 12.54 -3.95 16.76
C ALA A 164 12.66 -4.15 15.23
N VAL A 165 13.07 -3.11 14.51
CA VAL A 165 13.46 -3.20 13.10
C VAL A 165 14.50 -4.32 12.96
N PRO A 166 14.33 -5.31 12.05
CA PRO A 166 15.34 -6.33 11.80
C PRO A 166 16.67 -5.66 11.45
N ASP A 167 17.74 -6.14 12.07
CA ASP A 167 19.08 -5.58 11.90
C ASP A 167 19.48 -5.63 10.41
N ALA A 168 19.99 -4.51 9.88
CA ALA A 168 20.23 -4.32 8.44
C ALA A 168 21.47 -5.08 7.91
N SER A 169 21.90 -6.13 8.61
CA SER A 169 23.21 -6.78 8.46
C SER A 169 23.16 -8.16 7.77
N LEU A 170 22.16 -8.42 6.91
CA LEU A 170 22.10 -9.63 6.07
C LEU A 170 22.32 -9.33 4.58
#